data_AF-A0A509L7Y9-F1
#
_entry.id   AF-A0A509L7Y9-F1
#
_cell.length_a   1.000
_cell.length_b   1.000
_cell.length_c   1.000
_cell.angle_alpha   90.00
_cell.angle_beta   90.00
_cell.angle_gamma   90.00
#
_symmetry.space_group_name_H-M   'P 1'
#
loop_
_entity.id
_entity.type
_entity.pdbx_description
1 polymer ?
#
loop_
_entity_poly.entity_id
_entity_poly.type
_entity_poly.pdbx_seq_one_letter_code
_entity_poly.pdbx_strand_id
1 'polypeptide(L)'
;MHPILINIGSFNLYTYGLFMALGFLAAMQVSKINAKPHGISAEIITDIFFVILISALVGARLLYVIINFNSYRDNLLCIFQIWNGGLVFFGGFITAVIACVIYF
;
A
#
# COMPACT_ATOMS: atom_id res chain seq x y z
N MET A 1 0.28 22.92 -7.49
CA MET A 1 -0.01 21.93 -6.42
C MET A 1 1.10 22.03 -5.38
N HIS A 2 0.78 22.19 -4.10
CA HIS A 2 1.79 22.14 -3.04
C HIS A 2 2.10 20.67 -2.70
N PRO A 3 3.31 20.16 -3.03
CA PRO A 3 3.63 18.75 -2.83
C PRO A 3 3.76 18.38 -1.35
N ILE A 4 4.15 19.35 -0.53
CA ILE A 4 4.28 19.23 0.93
C ILE A 4 3.16 20.06 1.55
N LEU A 5 2.30 19.40 2.32
CA LEU A 5 1.15 20.01 2.98
C LEU A 5 1.55 20.61 4.33
N ILE A 6 2.37 19.87 5.08
CA ILE A 6 2.86 20.25 6.40
C ILE A 6 4.34 19.86 6.46
N ASN A 7 5.19 20.79 6.93
CA ASN A 7 6.58 20.52 7.25
C ASN A 7 6.74 20.71 8.78
N ILE A 8 7.23 19.67 9.46
CA ILE A 8 7.58 19.73 10.88
C ILE A 8 9.04 19.26 11.00
N GLY A 9 9.97 20.21 10.95
CA GLY A 9 11.40 19.91 11.00
C GLY A 9 11.84 19.03 9.81
N SER A 10 12.33 17.82 10.10
CA SER A 10 12.73 16.83 9.09
C SER A 10 11.57 15.99 8.53
N PHE A 11 10.36 16.13 9.07
CA PHE A 11 9.19 15.40 8.61
C PHE A 11 8.38 16.22 7.61
N ASN A 12 8.20 15.65 6.41
CA ASN A 12 7.38 16.23 5.35
C ASN A 12 6.12 15.38 5.16
N LEU A 13 4.95 15.98 5.40
CA LEU A 13 3.67 15.37 5.03
C LEU A 13 3.38 15.69 3.57
N TYR A 14 3.51 14.70 2.70
CA TYR A 14 3.20 14.85 1.28
C TYR A 14 1.70 14.78 1.02
N THR A 15 1.19 15.72 0.23
CA THR A 15 -0.23 15.81 -0.14
C THR A 15 -0.71 14.52 -0.81
N TYR A 16 0.10 13.94 -1.69
CA TYR A 16 -0.21 12.68 -2.37
C TYR A 16 -0.45 11.53 -1.38
N GLY A 17 0.46 11.32 -0.42
CA GLY A 17 0.36 10.26 0.57
C GLY A 17 -0.87 10.41 1.47
N LEU A 18 -1.18 11.64 1.87
CA LEU A 18 -2.37 11.94 2.66
C LEU A 18 -3.66 11.57 1.93
N PHE A 19 -3.84 12.03 0.68
CA PHE A 19 -5.05 11.72 -0.08
C PHE A 19 -5.16 10.24 -0.46
N MET A 20 -4.03 9.56 -0.69
CA MET A 20 -4.02 8.10 -0.85
C MET A 20 -4.52 7.38 0.40
N ALA A 21 -4.04 7.77 1.59
CA ALA A 21 -4.50 7.19 2.85
C ALA A 21 -5.98 7.48 3.11
N LEU A 22 -6.45 8.70 2.85
CA LEU A 22 -7.87 9.06 2.96
C LEU A 22 -8.73 8.26 1.98
N GLY A 23 -8.29 8.09 0.74
CA GLY A 23 -8.98 7.26 -0.25
C GLY A 23 -9.09 5.80 0.18
N PHE A 24 -8.01 5.24 0.73
CA PHE A 24 -8.00 3.88 1.28
C PHE A 24 -8.98 3.72 2.45
N LEU A 25 -8.98 4.65 3.41
CA LEU A 25 -9.90 4.64 4.54
C LEU A 25 -11.36 4.82 4.12
N ALA A 26 -11.62 5.71 3.15
CA ALA A 26 -12.95 5.91 2.59
C ALA A 26 -13.45 4.64 1.89
N ALA A 27 -12.60 4.00 1.09
CA ALA A 27 -12.91 2.73 0.44
C ALA A 27 -13.26 1.64 1.48
N MET A 28 -12.47 1.51 2.55
CA MET A 28 -12.74 0.56 3.64
C MET A 28 -14.10 0.83 4.29
N GLN A 29 -14.41 2.10 4.57
CA GLN A 29 -15.67 2.46 5.21
C GLN A 29 -16.87 2.19 4.30
N VAL A 30 -16.76 2.51 3.01
CA VAL A 30 -17.79 2.21 2.02
C VAL A 30 -17.97 0.70 1.87
N SER A 31 -16.89 -0.09 1.83
CA SER A 31 -16.95 -1.56 1.80
C SER A 31 -17.67 -2.13 3.02
N LYS A 32 -17.41 -1.60 4.23
CA LYS A 32 -18.12 -2.00 5.46
C LYS A 32 -19.62 -1.71 5.37
N ILE A 33 -20.01 -0.56 4.82
CA ILE A 33 -21.43 -0.20 4.65
C ILE A 33 -22.10 -1.15 3.66
N ASN A 34 -21.45 -1.47 2.54
CA ASN A 34 -21.97 -2.39 1.52
C ASN A 34 -21.96 -3.86 1.96
N ALA A 35 -21.10 -4.24 2.90
CA ALA A 35 -21.01 -5.59 3.46
C ALA A 35 -22.18 -5.91 4.41
N LYS A 36 -22.73 -4.90 5.10
CA LYS A 36 -23.80 -5.07 6.11
C LYS A 36 -25.05 -5.80 5.58
N PRO A 37 -25.64 -5.43 4.42
CA PRO A 37 -26.81 -6.13 3.87
C PRO A 37 -26.55 -7.61 3.54
N HIS A 38 -25.30 -7.98 3.33
CA HIS A 38 -24.88 -9.34 2.97
C HIS A 38 -24.51 -10.19 4.20
N GLY A 39 -24.69 -9.67 5.43
CA GLY A 39 -24.34 -10.38 6.66
C GLY A 39 -22.83 -10.52 6.91
N ILE A 40 -22.00 -9.82 6.14
CA ILE A 40 -20.54 -9.86 6.28
C ILE A 40 -20.13 -8.94 7.44
N SER A 41 -19.31 -9.46 8.36
CA SER A 41 -18.84 -8.68 9.51
C SER A 41 -17.89 -7.56 9.08
N ALA A 42 -17.93 -6.43 9.78
CA ALA A 42 -17.01 -5.32 9.52
C ALA A 42 -15.54 -5.68 9.84
N GLU A 43 -15.33 -6.72 10.64
CA GLU A 43 -14.02 -7.28 10.97
C GLU A 43 -13.38 -7.91 9.74
N ILE A 44 -14.11 -8.77 9.01
CA ILE A 44 -13.63 -9.39 7.76
C ILE A 44 -13.20 -8.32 6.75
N ILE A 45 -13.96 -7.23 6.63
CA ILE A 45 -13.60 -6.11 5.74
C ILE A 45 -12.36 -5.38 6.24
N THR A 46 -12.16 -5.25 7.54
CA THR A 46 -10.95 -4.61 8.08
C THR A 46 -9.73 -5.50 7.84
N ASP A 47 -9.86 -6.80 8.10
CA ASP A 47 -8.80 -7.79 7.96
C ASP A 47 -8.32 -7.88 6.50
N ILE A 48 -9.24 -7.97 5.54
CA ILE A 48 -8.87 -8.04 4.12
C ILE A 48 -8.19 -6.74 3.65
N PHE A 49 -8.62 -5.57 4.14
CA PHE A 49 -7.96 -4.30 3.82
C PHE A 49 -6.53 -4.26 4.38
N PHE A 50 -6.30 -4.76 5.60
CA PHE A 50 -4.95 -4.91 6.15
C PHE A 50 -4.09 -5.86 5.32
N VAL A 51 -4.63 -7.02 4.93
CA VAL A 51 -3.95 -8.00 4.06
C VAL A 51 -3.59 -7.37 2.70
N ILE A 52 -4.53 -6.63 2.09
CA ILE A 52 -4.30 -5.88 0.84
C ILE A 52 -3.20 -4.83 1.02
N LEU A 53 -3.21 -4.06 2.10
CA LEU A 53 -2.22 -3.01 2.35
C LEU A 53 -0.79 -3.58 2.44
N ILE A 54 -0.62 -4.65 3.23
CA ILE A 54 0.69 -5.29 3.43
C ILE A 54 1.17 -5.97 2.15
N SER A 55 0.31 -6.75 1.51
CA SER A 55 0.65 -7.44 0.25
C SER A 55 0.97 -6.45 -0.87
N ALA A 56 0.25 -5.34 -0.97
CA ALA A 56 0.53 -4.28 -1.95
C ALA A 56 1.89 -3.63 -1.71
N LEU A 57 2.23 -3.30 -0.46
CA LEU A 57 3.52 -2.68 -0.14
C LEU A 57 4.69 -3.62 -0.46
N VAL A 58 4.55 -4.89 -0.10
CA VAL A 58 5.56 -5.92 -0.37
C VAL A 58 5.71 -6.14 -1.89
N GLY A 59 4.61 -6.33 -2.61
CA GLY A 59 4.66 -6.55 -4.06
C GLY A 59 5.19 -5.35 -4.84
N ALA A 60 4.81 -4.14 -4.44
CA ALA A 60 5.30 -2.92 -5.06
C ALA A 60 6.81 -2.78 -4.88
N ARG A 61 7.36 -3.17 -3.73
CA ARG A 61 8.80 -3.16 -3.48
C ARG A 61 9.53 -4.27 -4.23
N LEU A 62 8.99 -5.49 -4.20
CA LEU A 62 9.58 -6.63 -4.90
C LEU A 62 9.71 -6.37 -6.39
N LEU A 63 8.64 -5.87 -7.04
CA LEU A 63 8.70 -5.58 -8.47
C LEU A 63 9.69 -4.45 -8.79
N TYR A 64 9.77 -3.42 -7.94
CA TYR A 64 10.78 -2.37 -8.10
C TYR A 64 12.21 -2.94 -8.07
N VAL A 65 12.49 -3.83 -7.13
CA VAL A 65 13.79 -4.47 -6.95
C VAL A 65 14.11 -5.40 -8.12
N ILE A 66 13.14 -6.16 -8.63
CA ILE A 66 13.31 -7.01 -9.82
C ILE A 66 13.70 -6.17 -11.04
N ILE A 67 13.01 -5.05 -11.27
CA ILE A 67 13.28 -4.16 -12.41
C ILE A 67 14.66 -3.50 -12.27
N ASN A 68 15.04 -3.12 -11.04
CA ASN A 68 16.29 -2.41 -10.76
C ASN A 68 17.37 -3.32 -10.16
N PHE A 69 17.33 -4.62 -10.45
CA PHE A 69 18.14 -5.63 -9.76
C PHE A 69 19.65 -5.31 -9.78
N ASN A 70 20.13 -4.73 -10.89
CA ASN A 70 21.53 -4.31 -11.03
C ASN A 70 21.98 -3.31 -9.97
N SER A 71 21.09 -2.42 -9.53
CA SER A 71 21.38 -1.40 -8.52
C SER A 71 21.46 -1.94 -7.09
N TYR A 72 21.06 -3.21 -6.86
CA TYR A 72 21.04 -3.83 -5.54
C TYR A 72 22.11 -4.92 -5.35
N ARG A 73 22.91 -5.21 -6.39
CA ARG A 73 23.90 -6.29 -6.35
C ARG A 73 24.96 -6.10 -5.27
N ASP A 74 25.38 -4.85 -5.05
CA ASP A 74 26.44 -4.52 -4.09
C ASP A 74 25.92 -4.34 -2.65
N ASN A 75 24.60 -4.18 -2.47
CA ASN A 75 23.99 -4.02 -1.15
C ASN A 75 22.53 -4.50 -1.12
N LEU A 76 22.35 -5.79 -0.81
CA LEU A 76 21.02 -6.42 -0.72
C LEU A 76 20.16 -5.86 0.43
N LEU A 77 20.75 -5.26 1.47
CA LEU A 77 19.98 -4.68 2.58
C LEU A 77 19.18 -3.44 2.14
N CYS A 78 19.59 -2.78 1.06
CA CYS A 78 18.85 -1.65 0.48
C CYS A 78 17.45 -2.05 -0.03
N ILE A 79 17.19 -3.35 -0.25
CA ILE A 79 15.87 -3.87 -0.65
C ILE A 79 14.78 -3.51 0.37
N PHE A 80 15.09 -3.43 1.67
CA PHE A 80 14.09 -3.12 2.70
C PHE A 80 13.85 -1.62 2.93
N GLN A 81 14.64 -0.75 2.30
CA GLN A 81 14.58 0.70 2.50
C GLN A 81 13.43 1.34 1.72
N ILE A 82 12.20 1.04 2.12
CA ILE A 82 10.98 1.57 1.50
C ILE A 82 10.81 3.10 1.67
N TRP A 83 11.47 3.69 2.67
CA TRP A 83 11.42 5.13 2.94
C TRP A 83 12.21 5.97 1.94
N ASN A 84 13.13 5.37 1.18
CA ASN A 84 13.85 6.02 0.08
C ASN A 84 13.02 6.05 -1.22
N GLY A 85 11.75 5.61 -1.16
CA GLY A 85 10.89 5.44 -2.32
C GLY A 85 11.16 4.11 -3.04
N GLY A 86 10.88 4.07 -4.35
CA GLY A 86 11.09 2.87 -5.15
C GLY A 86 10.01 1.82 -4.93
N LEU A 87 8.77 2.17 -5.26
CA LEU A 87 7.61 1.29 -5.25
C LEU A 87 6.98 1.33 -6.64
N VAL A 88 6.71 0.17 -7.22
CA VAL A 88 6.02 0.05 -8.51
C VAL A 88 4.56 -0.31 -8.28
N PHE A 89 3.64 0.55 -8.72
CA PHE A 89 2.20 0.36 -8.55
C PHE A 89 1.73 -1.02 -9.01
N PHE A 90 2.14 -1.46 -10.20
CA PHE A 90 1.75 -2.76 -10.76
C PHE A 90 2.13 -3.93 -9.85
N GLY A 91 3.27 -3.87 -9.18
CA GLY A 91 3.71 -4.92 -8.27
C GLY A 91 2.77 -5.04 -7.08
N GLY A 92 2.36 -3.89 -6.52
CA GLY A 92 1.42 -3.87 -5.40
C GLY A 92 0.00 -4.24 -5.81
N PHE A 93 -0.44 -3.82 -6.99
CA PHE A 93 -1.76 -4.18 -7.51
C PHE A 93 -1.89 -5.70 -7.72
N ILE A 94 -0.91 -6.32 -8.39
CA ILE A 94 -0.92 -7.76 -8.67
C ILE A 94 -0.94 -8.56 -7.36
N THR A 95 -0.08 -8.24 -6.41
CA THR A 95 -0.03 -8.97 -5.13
C THR A 95 -1.26 -8.72 -4.26
N ALA A 96 -1.83 -7.52 -4.27
CA ALA A 96 -3.09 -7.24 -3.57
C ALA A 96 -4.26 -8.06 -4.12
N VAL A 97 -4.37 -8.17 -5.45
CA VAL A 97 -5.40 -9.01 -6.08
C VAL A 97 -5.20 -10.48 -5.72
N ILE A 98 -3.97 -10.98 -5.79
CA ILE A 98 -3.64 -12.37 -5.39
C ILE A 98 -4.00 -12.60 -3.92
N ALA A 99 -3.62 -11.69 -3.02
CA ALA A 99 -3.89 -11.81 -1.59
C ALA A 99 -5.40 -11.78 -1.30
N CYS A 100 -6.16 -10.94 -2.02
CA CYS A 100 -7.62 -10.91 -1.94
C CYS A 100 -8.23 -12.26 -2.35
N VAL A 101 -7.78 -12.84 -3.46
CA VAL A 101 -8.26 -14.16 -3.94
C VAL A 101 -7.92 -15.29 -2.97
N ILE A 102 -6.76 -15.24 -2.29
CA ILE A 102 -6.35 -16.26 -1.32
C ILE A 102 -7.11 -16.13 0.02
N TYR A 103 -7.54 -14.92 0.36
CA TYR A 103 -8.22 -14.65 1.62
C TYR A 103 -9.67 -15.14 1.64
N PHE A 104 -10.33 -15.16 0.47
CA PHE A 104 -11.67 -15.71 0.27
C PHE A 104 -11.65 -17.23 0.09
#